data_AF-A0A1L7WGU8-F1
#
_entry.id   AF-A0A1L7WGU8-F1
#
_cell.length_a   1.000
_cell.length_b   1.000
_cell.length_c   1.000
_cell.angle_alpha   90.00
_cell.angle_beta   90.00
_cell.angle_gamma   90.00
#
_symmetry.space_group_name_H-M   'P 1'
#
loop_
_entity.id
_entity.type
_entity.pdbx_description
1 polymer ?
#
loop_
_entity_poly.entity_id
_entity_poly.type
_entity_poly.pdbx_seq_one_letter_code
_entity_poly.pdbx_strand_id
1 'polypeptide(L)'
;MGSIEQIDLFPEGGCDTHHHIFESHKFPSSPTRHLTPPKATIEEYEAFKRSLGITNSVLTHGPLYGHDCSSLTVFVKQLGSASTRGCAVINEEASDAEIESLHNSGVRGIRLDLYGYNAMEDAKKQIRVLELYASRVGPKGQLGSSWEDIPSLALQVVVDHHALLKAQSMLPVGVDVLSQPGLLDIVALLKSENF
;
A
#
# COMPACT_ATOMS: atom_id res chain seq x y z
N MET A 1 -33.73 -11.94 -19.71
CA MET A 1 -32.40 -11.65 -19.15
C MET A 1 -32.21 -10.15 -19.23
N GLY A 2 -32.27 -9.44 -18.11
CA GLY A 2 -32.02 -7.99 -18.10
C GLY A 2 -30.55 -7.76 -18.35
N SER A 3 -30.21 -6.95 -19.35
CA SER A 3 -28.85 -6.44 -19.52
C SER A 3 -28.56 -5.57 -18.30
N ILE A 4 -27.54 -5.93 -17.52
CA ILE A 4 -26.96 -5.01 -16.55
C ILE A 4 -26.38 -3.87 -17.40
N GLU A 5 -26.93 -2.66 -17.28
CA GLU A 5 -26.33 -1.49 -17.91
C GLU A 5 -24.88 -1.40 -17.45
N GLN A 6 -23.96 -1.28 -18.42
CA GLN A 6 -22.56 -1.06 -18.12
C GLN A 6 -22.44 0.35 -17.54
N ILE A 7 -22.38 0.42 -16.20
CA ILE A 7 -22.19 1.69 -15.49
C ILE A 7 -20.69 1.98 -15.52
N ASP A 8 -20.32 2.97 -16.32
CA ASP A 8 -19.02 3.60 -16.23
C ASP A 8 -19.01 4.52 -14.99
N LEU A 9 -18.44 4.04 -13.89
CA LEU A 9 -18.38 4.79 -12.63
C LEU A 9 -17.39 5.97 -12.73
N PHE A 10 -16.41 5.88 -13.62
CA PHE A 10 -15.36 6.88 -13.81
C PHE A 10 -15.28 7.29 -15.30
N PRO A 11 -16.31 7.94 -15.85
CA PRO A 11 -16.40 8.23 -17.29
C PRO A 11 -15.30 9.19 -17.79
N GLU A 12 -14.72 9.99 -16.89
CA GLU A 12 -13.60 10.91 -17.18
C GLU A 12 -12.24 10.33 -16.75
N GLY A 13 -12.19 9.03 -16.46
CA GLY A 13 -11.03 8.38 -15.88
C GLY A 13 -11.01 8.43 -14.36
N GLY A 14 -10.28 7.48 -13.78
CA GLY A 14 -10.12 7.33 -12.33
C GLY A 14 -8.77 6.73 -11.99
N CYS A 15 -8.41 6.77 -10.71
CA CYS A 15 -7.20 6.15 -10.19
C CYS A 15 -7.57 5.12 -9.11
N ASP A 16 -7.26 3.86 -9.37
CA ASP A 16 -7.25 2.83 -8.33
C ASP A 16 -5.92 2.87 -7.59
N THR A 17 -5.93 3.50 -6.42
CA THR A 17 -4.71 3.77 -5.65
C THR A 17 -4.19 2.59 -4.85
N HIS A 18 -4.90 1.44 -4.82
CA HIS A 18 -4.44 0.29 -4.06
C HIS A 18 -5.06 -1.02 -4.55
N HIS A 19 -4.26 -1.82 -5.26
CA HIS A 19 -4.62 -3.19 -5.61
C HIS A 19 -3.40 -4.11 -5.58
N HIS A 20 -3.66 -5.42 -5.71
CA HIS A 20 -2.64 -6.46 -5.75
C HIS A 20 -2.93 -7.45 -6.89
N ILE A 21 -1.87 -8.09 -7.42
CA ILE A 21 -1.97 -9.18 -8.39
C ILE A 21 -1.33 -10.44 -7.80
N PHE A 22 -2.06 -11.55 -7.80
CA PHE A 22 -1.67 -12.84 -7.24
C PHE A 22 -1.69 -13.93 -8.30
N GLU A 23 -0.50 -14.24 -8.83
CA GLU A 23 -0.26 -15.25 -9.86
C GLU A 23 0.92 -16.15 -9.46
N SER A 24 0.71 -16.99 -8.42
CA SER A 24 1.72 -17.90 -7.88
C SER A 24 2.26 -18.95 -8.86
N HIS A 25 1.60 -19.11 -10.01
CA HIS A 25 2.05 -19.96 -11.10
C HIS A 25 3.13 -19.31 -11.99
N LYS A 26 3.23 -17.97 -12.00
CA LYS A 26 4.27 -17.20 -12.73
C LYS A 26 5.42 -16.80 -11.82
N PHE A 27 5.14 -16.48 -10.55
CA PHE A 27 6.12 -16.04 -9.57
C PHE A 27 6.04 -16.87 -8.29
N PRO A 28 7.17 -17.32 -7.72
CA PRO A 28 7.17 -18.15 -6.52
C PRO A 28 6.58 -17.38 -5.33
N SER A 29 5.78 -18.07 -4.52
CA SER A 29 5.30 -17.51 -3.25
C SER A 29 6.44 -17.53 -2.23
N SER A 30 6.54 -16.47 -1.42
CA SER A 30 7.53 -16.42 -0.35
C SER A 30 7.27 -17.52 0.70
N PRO A 31 8.31 -18.21 1.18
CA PRO A 31 8.18 -19.16 2.29
C PRO A 31 7.81 -18.46 3.61
N THR A 32 8.08 -17.16 3.76
CA THR A 32 7.81 -16.38 4.97
C THR A 32 6.51 -15.57 4.90
N ARG A 33 5.68 -15.78 3.88
CA ARG A 33 4.39 -15.07 3.73
C ARG A 33 3.47 -15.31 4.93
N HIS A 34 2.84 -14.24 5.42
CA HIS A 34 1.84 -14.33 6.49
C HIS A 34 0.44 -14.69 5.97
N LEU A 35 0.22 -14.57 4.66
CA LEU A 35 -1.07 -14.83 4.01
C LEU A 35 -0.86 -15.47 2.62
N THR A 36 -1.75 -16.39 2.25
CA THR A 36 -1.87 -16.89 0.87
C THR A 36 -3.23 -16.48 0.32
N PRO A 37 -3.33 -15.34 -0.37
CA PRO A 37 -4.59 -14.89 -0.97
C PRO A 37 -5.05 -15.83 -2.09
N PRO A 38 -6.35 -15.86 -2.42
CA PRO A 38 -6.83 -16.47 -3.66
C PRO A 38 -6.14 -15.85 -4.89
N LYS A 39 -6.16 -16.60 -6.00
CA LYS A 39 -5.70 -16.11 -7.30
C LYS A 39 -6.46 -14.83 -7.68
N ALA A 40 -5.72 -13.84 -8.17
CA ALA A 40 -6.25 -12.60 -8.72
C ALA A 40 -5.31 -12.14 -9.85
N THR A 41 -5.70 -12.34 -11.11
CA THR A 41 -4.77 -12.14 -12.23
C THR A 41 -4.72 -10.72 -12.73
N ILE A 42 -3.67 -10.41 -13.49
CA ILE A 42 -3.57 -9.14 -14.19
C ILE A 42 -4.69 -8.98 -15.22
N GLU A 43 -5.08 -10.04 -15.92
CA GLU A 43 -6.13 -9.99 -16.94
C GLU A 43 -7.51 -9.72 -16.33
N GLU A 44 -7.80 -10.32 -15.16
CA GLU A 44 -9.00 -10.04 -14.36
C GLU A 44 -9.02 -8.57 -13.92
N TYR A 45 -7.88 -8.05 -13.47
CA TYR A 45 -7.75 -6.66 -13.06
C TYR A 45 -7.92 -5.67 -14.23
N GLU A 46 -7.33 -5.94 -15.40
CA GLU A 46 -7.52 -5.10 -16.58
C GLU A 46 -8.98 -5.08 -17.04
N ALA A 47 -9.68 -6.22 -16.99
CA ALA A 47 -11.10 -6.29 -17.29
C ALA A 47 -11.93 -5.46 -16.30
N PHE A 48 -11.62 -5.56 -15.01
CA PHE A 48 -12.22 -4.75 -13.97
C PHE A 48 -12.01 -3.25 -14.22
N LYS A 49 -10.76 -2.80 -14.42
CA LYS A 49 -10.45 -1.39 -14.73
C LYS A 49 -11.27 -0.85 -15.89
N ARG A 50 -11.31 -1.60 -17.01
CA ARG A 50 -12.08 -1.23 -18.21
C ARG A 50 -13.58 -1.13 -17.94
N SER A 51 -14.13 -2.04 -17.14
CA SER A 51 -15.57 -2.03 -16.83
C SER A 51 -16.00 -0.80 -16.02
N LEU A 52 -15.08 -0.16 -15.31
CA LEU A 52 -15.35 0.97 -14.42
C LEU A 52 -14.87 2.32 -14.96
N GLY A 53 -14.12 2.36 -16.07
CA GLY A 53 -13.49 3.59 -16.57
C GLY A 53 -12.18 3.97 -15.86
N ILE A 54 -11.56 3.06 -15.11
CA ILE A 54 -10.31 3.35 -14.39
C ILE A 54 -9.14 3.36 -15.38
N THR A 55 -8.45 4.50 -15.44
CA THR A 55 -7.34 4.72 -16.37
C THR A 55 -5.99 4.59 -15.68
N ASN A 56 -5.87 5.01 -14.42
CA ASN A 56 -4.62 5.02 -13.66
C ASN A 56 -4.68 4.01 -12.51
N SER A 57 -3.53 3.48 -12.10
CA SER A 57 -3.49 2.65 -10.90
C SER A 57 -2.14 2.63 -10.17
N VAL A 58 -2.19 2.28 -8.89
CA VAL A 58 -1.01 2.00 -8.06
C VAL A 58 -1.05 0.52 -7.67
N LEU A 59 -0.12 -0.26 -8.23
CA LEU A 59 0.04 -1.67 -7.90
C LEU A 59 0.91 -1.79 -6.65
N THR A 60 0.30 -2.22 -5.55
CA THR A 60 1.00 -2.42 -4.29
C THR A 60 1.52 -3.84 -4.22
N HIS A 61 2.79 -3.99 -3.82
CA HIS A 61 3.42 -5.30 -3.70
C HIS A 61 2.64 -6.20 -2.76
N GLY A 62 2.33 -7.40 -3.25
CA GLY A 62 1.47 -8.34 -2.54
C GLY A 62 2.24 -9.11 -1.46
N PRO A 63 1.65 -9.34 -0.27
CA PRO A 63 2.31 -10.08 0.81
C PRO A 63 2.66 -11.54 0.45
N LEU A 64 2.07 -12.06 -0.63
CA LEU A 64 2.35 -13.39 -1.18
C LEU A 64 3.83 -13.58 -1.57
N TYR A 65 4.51 -12.52 -2.02
CA TYR A 65 5.86 -12.61 -2.60
C TYR A 65 6.97 -12.14 -1.65
N GLY A 66 6.64 -11.73 -0.41
CA GLY A 66 7.64 -11.28 0.57
C GLY A 66 8.33 -9.98 0.13
N HIS A 67 9.66 -9.99 0.09
CA HIS A 67 10.49 -8.87 -0.39
C HIS A 67 10.91 -9.01 -1.86
N ASP A 68 10.56 -10.13 -2.53
CA ASP A 68 10.87 -10.32 -3.96
C ASP A 68 9.91 -9.51 -4.83
N CYS A 69 10.32 -8.29 -5.16
CA CYS A 69 9.56 -7.37 -6.01
C CYS A 69 9.61 -7.69 -7.52
N SER A 70 10.13 -8.85 -7.94
CA SER A 70 10.21 -9.21 -9.37
C SER A 70 8.83 -9.18 -10.05
N SER A 71 7.80 -9.73 -9.39
CA SER A 71 6.43 -9.72 -9.90
C SER A 71 5.88 -8.30 -10.09
N LEU A 72 6.14 -7.41 -9.13
CA LEU A 72 5.71 -6.02 -9.17
C LEU A 72 6.23 -5.31 -10.42
N THR A 73 7.53 -5.40 -10.68
CA THR A 73 8.14 -4.68 -11.82
C THR A 73 7.62 -5.17 -13.17
N VAL A 74 7.38 -6.48 -13.29
CA VAL A 74 6.80 -7.09 -14.51
C VAL A 74 5.37 -6.60 -14.70
N PHE A 75 4.54 -6.65 -13.66
CA PHE A 75 3.13 -6.26 -13.76
C PHE A 75 2.93 -4.75 -13.95
N VAL A 76 3.75 -3.90 -13.32
CA VAL A 76 3.73 -2.44 -13.58
C VAL A 76 3.98 -2.14 -15.06
N LYS A 77 4.94 -2.85 -15.68
CA LYS A 77 5.21 -2.71 -17.11
C LYS A 77 4.06 -3.22 -17.97
N GLN A 78 3.48 -4.37 -17.63
CA GLN A 78 2.35 -4.95 -18.37
C GLN A 78 1.08 -4.07 -18.30
N LEU A 79 0.79 -3.49 -17.15
CA LEU A 79 -0.31 -2.52 -16.94
C LEU A 79 -0.02 -1.13 -17.54
N GLY A 80 1.14 -0.94 -18.17
CA GLY A 80 1.57 0.32 -18.79
C GLY A 80 2.22 1.28 -17.80
N SER A 81 3.53 1.51 -17.95
CA SER A 81 4.31 2.41 -17.12
C SER A 81 3.93 3.90 -17.25
N ALA A 82 3.09 4.28 -18.21
CA ALA A 82 2.56 5.64 -18.28
C ALA A 82 1.43 5.87 -17.27
N SER A 83 0.58 4.87 -17.06
CA SER A 83 -0.65 4.92 -16.27
C SER A 83 -0.58 4.18 -14.94
N THR A 84 0.48 3.38 -14.72
CA THR A 84 0.64 2.56 -13.52
C THR A 84 1.91 2.93 -12.77
N ARG A 85 1.83 3.01 -11.44
CA ARG A 85 2.98 3.12 -10.53
C ARG A 85 3.01 1.92 -9.59
N GLY A 86 4.21 1.57 -9.12
CA GLY A 86 4.39 0.51 -8.13
C GLY A 86 4.60 1.06 -6.71
N CYS A 87 4.15 0.31 -5.72
CA CYS A 87 4.52 0.47 -4.32
C CYS A 87 5.20 -0.82 -3.83
N ALA A 88 6.50 -0.76 -3.52
CA ALA A 88 7.33 -1.94 -3.22
C ALA A 88 7.37 -2.25 -1.71
N VAL A 89 7.69 -3.49 -1.35
CA VAL A 89 8.12 -3.82 0.02
C VAL A 89 9.59 -4.22 -0.09
N ILE A 90 10.48 -3.40 0.48
CA ILE A 90 11.92 -3.60 0.39
C ILE A 90 12.46 -4.23 1.66
N ASN A 91 13.57 -4.95 1.54
CA ASN A 91 14.33 -5.38 2.70
C ASN A 91 15.11 -4.20 3.31
N GLU A 92 15.37 -4.21 4.62
CA GLU A 92 16.14 -3.17 5.31
C GLU A 92 17.59 -3.10 4.80
N GLU A 93 18.15 -4.23 4.35
CA GLU A 93 19.46 -4.31 3.72
C GLU A 93 19.47 -4.03 2.21
N ALA A 94 18.33 -3.71 1.59
CA ALA A 94 18.29 -3.41 0.15
C ALA A 94 19.33 -2.32 -0.18
N SER A 95 20.14 -2.54 -1.21
CA SER A 95 21.15 -1.59 -1.66
C SER A 95 20.52 -0.40 -2.39
N ASP A 96 21.25 0.71 -2.45
CA ASP A 96 20.78 1.90 -3.18
C ASP A 96 20.57 1.60 -4.67
N ALA A 97 21.38 0.69 -5.25
CA ALA A 97 21.22 0.22 -6.62
C ALA A 97 19.93 -0.58 -6.83
N GLU A 98 19.52 -1.41 -5.85
CA GLU A 98 18.23 -2.11 -5.90
C GLU A 98 17.05 -1.13 -5.81
N ILE A 99 17.14 -0.11 -4.94
CA ILE A 99 16.12 0.94 -4.82
C ILE A 99 16.03 1.76 -6.12
N GLU A 100 17.17 2.14 -6.71
CA GLU A 100 17.22 2.84 -8.00
C GLU A 100 16.64 1.99 -9.14
N SER A 101 16.94 0.69 -9.17
CA SER A 101 16.36 -0.24 -10.14
C SER A 101 14.83 -0.32 -10.02
N LEU A 102 14.30 -0.41 -8.79
CA LEU A 102 12.87 -0.36 -8.55
C LEU A 102 12.27 0.98 -9.03
N HIS A 103 12.91 2.10 -8.73
CA HIS A 103 12.47 3.41 -9.20
C HIS A 103 12.41 3.47 -10.75
N ASN A 104 13.45 2.99 -11.42
CA ASN A 104 13.53 2.96 -12.88
C ASN A 104 12.47 2.04 -13.51
N SER A 105 12.00 1.02 -12.77
CA SER A 105 10.90 0.14 -13.21
C SER A 105 9.49 0.73 -13.03
N GLY A 106 9.36 1.93 -12.45
CA GLY A 106 8.08 2.61 -12.23
C GLY A 106 7.57 2.56 -10.79
N VAL A 107 8.35 2.05 -9.84
CA VAL A 107 8.03 2.13 -8.40
C VAL A 107 8.21 3.57 -7.92
N ARG A 108 7.25 4.07 -7.14
CA ARG A 108 7.28 5.43 -6.56
C ARG A 108 6.98 5.49 -5.07
N GLY A 109 6.64 4.36 -4.46
CA GLY A 109 6.41 4.26 -3.02
C GLY A 109 7.00 2.98 -2.45
N ILE A 110 7.16 2.98 -1.13
CA ILE A 110 7.47 1.80 -0.34
C ILE A 110 6.37 1.59 0.70
N ARG A 111 6.01 0.34 0.93
CA ARG A 111 5.09 -0.10 1.97
C ARG A 111 5.89 -0.72 3.11
N LEU A 112 5.55 -0.35 4.33
CA LEU A 112 6.21 -0.83 5.53
C LEU A 112 5.82 -2.29 5.82
N ASP A 113 6.79 -3.16 6.09
CA ASP A 113 6.52 -4.55 6.51
C ASP A 113 6.16 -4.64 8.00
N LEU A 114 5.02 -4.08 8.40
CA LEU A 114 4.60 -4.07 9.80
C LEU A 114 4.36 -5.48 10.38
N TYR A 115 4.10 -6.48 9.53
CA TYR A 115 3.95 -7.87 9.96
C TYR A 115 5.30 -8.47 10.34
N GLY A 116 6.33 -8.30 9.49
CA GLY A 116 7.69 -8.78 9.75
C GLY A 116 8.27 -8.25 11.07
N TYR A 117 7.95 -7.01 11.43
CA TYR A 117 8.40 -6.39 12.69
C TYR A 117 7.44 -6.57 13.87
N ASN A 118 6.35 -7.32 13.72
CA ASN A 118 5.30 -7.47 14.74
C ASN A 118 4.83 -6.11 15.31
N ALA A 119 4.54 -5.19 14.39
CA ALA A 119 4.22 -3.78 14.64
C ALA A 119 2.76 -3.43 14.35
N MET A 120 1.93 -4.35 13.84
CA MET A 120 0.55 -4.07 13.43
C MET A 120 -0.30 -3.40 14.53
N GLU A 121 -0.06 -3.71 15.79
CA GLU A 121 -0.83 -3.18 16.94
C GLU A 121 0.04 -2.33 17.90
N ASP A 122 1.24 -1.93 17.48
CA ASP A 122 2.20 -1.21 18.32
C ASP A 122 2.72 0.05 17.63
N ALA A 123 2.16 1.20 18.01
CA ALA A 123 2.49 2.49 17.40
C ALA A 123 3.98 2.86 17.51
N LYS A 124 4.65 2.51 18.61
CA LYS A 124 6.08 2.80 18.79
C LYS A 124 6.91 1.99 17.80
N LYS A 125 6.57 0.72 17.58
CA LYS A 125 7.22 -0.09 16.56
C LYS A 125 6.91 0.40 15.15
N GLN A 126 5.68 0.82 14.87
CA GLN A 126 5.32 1.37 13.55
C GLN A 126 6.18 2.58 13.20
N ILE A 127 6.35 3.50 14.14
CA ILE A 127 7.18 4.70 13.94
C ILE A 127 8.63 4.28 13.73
N ARG A 128 9.15 3.32 14.51
CA ARG A 128 10.50 2.80 14.33
C ARG A 128 10.72 2.21 12.93
N VAL A 129 9.75 1.46 12.41
CA VAL A 129 9.80 0.91 11.05
C VAL A 129 9.71 2.02 10.01
N LEU A 130 8.86 3.03 10.24
CA LEU A 130 8.76 4.21 9.37
C LEU A 130 10.11 4.95 9.30
N GLU A 131 10.76 5.23 10.43
CA GLU A 131 12.09 5.84 10.47
C GLU A 131 13.12 5.05 9.68
N LEU A 132 13.16 3.73 9.90
CA LEU A 132 14.08 2.83 9.23
C LEU A 132 13.93 2.95 7.71
N TYR A 133 12.71 2.87 7.21
CA TYR A 133 12.41 2.91 5.78
C TYR A 133 12.58 4.32 5.21
N ALA A 134 12.16 5.37 5.93
CA ALA A 134 12.35 6.77 5.56
C ALA A 134 13.83 7.11 5.39
N SER A 135 14.71 6.58 6.25
CA SER A 135 16.16 6.79 6.13
C SER A 135 16.78 6.18 4.87
N ARG A 136 16.09 5.22 4.22
CA ARG A 136 16.53 4.58 2.98
C ARG A 136 16.08 5.32 1.72
N VAL A 137 14.90 5.95 1.74
CA VAL A 137 14.30 6.55 0.52
C VAL A 137 14.16 8.07 0.57
N GLY A 138 14.41 8.69 1.73
CA GLY A 138 14.32 10.14 1.93
C GLY A 138 15.58 10.77 2.52
N PRO A 139 15.57 12.09 2.77
CA PRO A 139 16.63 12.77 3.49
C PRO A 139 16.84 12.17 4.88
N LYS A 140 18.10 12.02 5.33
CA LYS A 140 18.43 11.45 6.64
C LYS A 140 17.88 12.33 7.79
N GLY A 141 17.06 11.75 8.68
CA GLY A 141 16.50 12.40 9.88
C GLY A 141 16.07 11.37 10.94
N GLN A 142 15.79 11.82 12.16
CA GLN A 142 15.23 11.01 13.26
C GLN A 142 13.81 11.48 13.52
N LEU A 143 12.87 10.57 13.75
CA LEU A 143 11.54 10.92 14.26
C LEU A 143 11.52 10.80 15.78
N GLY A 144 10.48 11.34 16.40
CA GLY A 144 10.16 11.02 17.77
C GLY A 144 9.48 9.65 17.87
N SER A 145 8.65 9.47 18.89
CA SER A 145 7.95 8.19 19.15
C SER A 145 6.42 8.32 19.05
N SER A 146 5.92 9.41 18.46
CA SER A 146 4.51 9.68 18.24
C SER A 146 4.17 9.81 16.74
N TRP A 147 2.92 9.51 16.37
CA TRP A 147 2.41 9.79 15.03
C TRP A 147 2.34 11.30 14.74
N GLU A 148 2.31 12.13 15.78
CA GLU A 148 2.41 13.60 15.70
C GLU A 148 3.74 14.07 15.09
N ASP A 149 4.75 13.22 15.07
CA ASP A 149 6.07 13.53 14.50
C ASP A 149 6.12 13.30 12.98
N ILE A 150 5.16 12.56 12.41
CA ILE A 150 5.11 12.23 10.97
C ILE A 150 5.13 13.49 10.08
N PRO A 151 4.41 14.58 10.38
CA PRO A 151 4.47 15.79 9.59
C PRO A 151 5.87 16.44 9.49
N SER A 152 6.81 16.08 10.36
CA SER A 152 8.20 16.54 10.27
C SER A 152 9.03 15.78 9.22
N LEU A 153 8.51 14.66 8.70
CA LEU A 153 9.14 13.97 7.58
C LEU A 153 9.05 14.81 6.31
N ALA A 154 10.17 14.92 5.60
CA ALA A 154 10.19 15.46 4.23
C ALA A 154 9.63 14.46 3.19
N LEU A 155 8.82 13.49 3.63
CA LEU A 155 8.23 12.41 2.83
C LEU A 155 6.72 12.43 3.00
N GLN A 156 6.01 12.23 1.89
CA GLN A 156 4.57 11.98 1.92
C GLN A 156 4.31 10.59 2.51
N VAL A 157 3.34 10.50 3.42
CA VAL A 157 2.93 9.26 4.07
C VAL A 157 1.48 8.99 3.76
N VAL A 158 1.20 7.82 3.19
CA VAL A 158 -0.16 7.32 2.96
C VAL A 158 -0.50 6.32 4.04
N VAL A 159 -1.67 6.49 4.66
CA VAL A 159 -2.19 5.57 5.68
C VAL A 159 -3.29 4.70 5.06
N ASP A 160 -2.94 3.43 4.85
CA ASP A 160 -3.77 2.42 4.22
C ASP A 160 -5.08 2.15 4.98
N HIS A 161 -6.17 1.84 4.24
CA HIS A 161 -7.42 1.26 4.76
C HIS A 161 -8.04 2.00 5.96
N HIS A 162 -8.14 3.33 5.90
CA HIS A 162 -8.65 4.16 7.01
C HIS A 162 -7.88 3.91 8.32
N ALA A 163 -6.57 3.67 8.23
CA ALA A 163 -5.70 3.31 9.35
C ALA A 163 -6.16 2.06 10.14
N LEU A 164 -6.93 1.17 9.50
CA LEU A 164 -7.56 0.01 10.11
C LEU A 164 -8.50 0.34 11.29
N LEU A 165 -8.99 1.58 11.35
CA LEU A 165 -10.08 1.94 12.25
C LEU A 165 -11.29 1.05 11.96
N LYS A 166 -11.85 0.46 13.01
CA LYS A 166 -12.96 -0.47 12.89
C LYS A 166 -14.26 0.31 12.70
N ALA A 167 -15.06 -0.11 11.72
CA ALA A 167 -16.44 0.34 11.63
C ALA A 167 -17.28 -0.26 12.76
N GLN A 168 -18.48 0.29 13.01
CA GLN A 168 -19.39 -0.20 14.04
C GLN A 168 -19.68 -1.71 13.94
N SER A 169 -19.75 -2.24 12.71
CA SER A 169 -20.00 -3.67 12.44
C SER A 169 -18.86 -4.59 12.88
N MET A 170 -17.67 -4.06 13.13
CA MET A 170 -16.47 -4.80 13.56
C MET A 170 -16.18 -4.62 15.05
N LEU A 171 -16.98 -3.83 15.76
CA LEU A 171 -16.84 -3.56 17.19
C LEU A 171 -17.90 -4.33 18.01
N PRO A 172 -17.61 -4.65 19.28
CA PRO A 172 -18.63 -5.15 20.19
C PRO A 172 -19.82 -4.18 20.29
N VAL A 173 -21.02 -4.73 20.49
CA VAL A 173 -22.24 -3.94 20.64
C VAL A 173 -22.08 -2.94 21.80
N GLY A 174 -22.45 -1.68 21.56
CA GLY A 174 -22.38 -0.60 22.56
C GLY A 174 -21.03 0.10 22.69
N VAL A 175 -20.00 -0.34 21.95
CA VAL A 175 -18.73 0.40 21.86
C VAL A 175 -18.90 1.58 20.90
N ASP A 176 -18.48 2.77 21.36
CA ASP A 176 -18.44 3.99 20.55
C ASP A 176 -17.28 3.91 19.54
N VAL A 177 -17.61 4.04 18.26
CA VAL A 177 -16.63 4.04 17.17
C VAL A 177 -15.64 5.19 17.29
N LEU A 178 -16.03 6.31 17.93
CA LEU A 178 -15.19 7.49 18.11
C LEU A 178 -14.22 7.39 19.29
N SER A 179 -14.35 6.38 20.14
CA SER A 179 -13.45 6.18 21.29
C SER A 179 -12.26 5.26 20.96
N GLN A 180 -12.05 4.91 19.69
CA GLN A 180 -10.95 4.03 19.28
C GLN A 180 -9.59 4.70 19.51
N PRO A 181 -8.62 4.00 20.13
CA PRO A 181 -7.25 4.50 20.26
C PRO A 181 -6.66 4.92 18.90
N GLY A 182 -5.94 6.04 18.86
CA GLY A 182 -5.31 6.55 17.64
C GLY A 182 -6.23 7.35 16.70
N LEU A 183 -7.56 7.34 16.89
CA LEU A 183 -8.48 8.08 16.01
C LEU A 183 -8.16 9.58 15.96
N LEU A 184 -7.94 10.19 17.12
CA LEU A 184 -7.63 11.62 17.20
C LEU A 184 -6.29 11.96 16.54
N ASP A 185 -5.29 11.08 16.67
CA ASP A 185 -3.97 11.24 16.05
C ASP A 185 -4.09 11.19 14.51
N ILE A 186 -4.87 10.25 13.99
CA ILE A 186 -5.17 10.13 12.55
C ILE A 186 -5.93 11.36 12.06
N VAL A 187 -6.94 11.83 12.81
CA VAL A 187 -7.68 13.05 12.45
C VAL A 187 -6.77 14.28 12.48
N ALA A 188 -5.85 14.37 13.43
CA ALA A 188 -4.88 15.46 13.50
C ALA A 188 -3.92 15.42 12.30
N LEU A 189 -3.42 14.23 11.95
CA LEU A 189 -2.62 14.02 10.75
C LEU A 189 -3.40 14.48 9.51
N LEU A 190 -4.65 14.02 9.34
CA LEU A 190 -5.57 14.43 8.24
C LEU A 190 -5.92 15.92 8.18
N LYS A 191 -5.64 16.70 9.23
CA LYS A 191 -5.81 18.16 9.22
C LYS A 191 -4.51 18.91 8.95
N SER A 192 -3.37 18.24 9.04
CA SER A 192 -2.04 18.85 8.85
C SER A 192 -1.70 19.12 7.38
N GLU A 193 -2.55 18.71 6.43
CA GLU A 193 -2.33 18.79 4.98
C GLU A 193 -1.09 18.05 4.47
N ASN A 194 -0.47 17.21 5.31
CA ASN A 194 0.72 16.45 4.97
C ASN A 194 0.36 15.08 4.37
N PHE A 195 -0.31 15.11 3.20
CA PHE A 195 -0.69 13.95 2.38
C PHE A 195 -0.04 14.05 0.99
#